data_AF-A0A1X7TRD9-F1
#
_entry.id   AF-A0A1X7TRD9-F1
#
_cell.length_a   1.000
_cell.length_b   1.000
_cell.length_c   1.000
_cell.angle_alpha   90.00
_cell.angle_beta   90.00
_cell.angle_gamma   90.00
#
_symmetry.space_group_name_H-M   'P 1'
#
loop_
_entity.id
_entity.type
_entity.pdbx_description
1 polymer ?
#
loop_
_entity_poly.entity_id
_entity_poly.type
_entity_poly.pdbx_seq_one_letter_code
_entity_poly.pdbx_strand_id
1 'polypeptide(L)'
;MADDEEIQQQEEDEDPVCYKSVLEEKCGEKASCRKLKEVLEECNDRVSSKSNTTETCVEELSDFIVCVDKCIAKNLFQKLK
;
A
#
# COMPACT_ATOMS: atom_id res chain seq x y z
N MET A 1 -37.59 -18.69 -17.49
CA MET A 1 -37.37 -17.31 -17.04
C MET A 1 -36.84 -17.35 -15.61
N ALA A 2 -35.75 -18.06 -15.39
CA ALA A 2 -35.07 -18.16 -14.09
C ALA A 2 -33.53 -18.04 -14.26
N ASP A 3 -33.07 -17.71 -15.46
CA ASP A 3 -31.64 -17.56 -15.80
C ASP A 3 -31.20 -16.09 -15.83
N ASP A 4 -32.13 -15.15 -16.05
CA ASP A 4 -31.81 -13.72 -16.25
C ASP A 4 -31.67 -12.96 -14.91
N GLU A 5 -32.36 -13.42 -13.86
CA GLU A 5 -32.31 -12.81 -12.52
C GLU A 5 -31.06 -13.23 -11.71
N GLU A 6 -30.51 -14.42 -11.94
CA GLU A 6 -29.30 -14.88 -11.23
C GLU A 6 -28.01 -14.23 -11.79
N ILE A 7 -27.97 -13.89 -13.08
CA ILE A 7 -26.82 -13.19 -13.68
C ILE A 7 -26.72 -11.74 -13.18
N GLN A 8 -27.85 -11.07 -12.92
CA GLN A 8 -27.86 -9.69 -12.40
C GLN A 8 -27.37 -9.61 -10.93
N GLN A 9 -27.63 -10.63 -10.11
CA GLN A 9 -27.12 -10.66 -8.73
C GLN A 9 -25.62 -10.95 -8.66
N GLN A 10 -25.07 -11.71 -9.61
CA GLN A 10 -23.63 -12.02 -9.64
C GLN A 10 -22.73 -10.82 -9.99
N GLU A 11 -23.23 -9.81 -10.71
CA GLU A 11 -22.46 -8.59 -11.00
C GLU A 11 -22.40 -7.60 -9.82
N GLU A 12 -23.30 -7.71 -8.83
CA GLU A 12 -23.34 -6.81 -7.66
C GLU A 12 -22.44 -7.26 -6.49
N ASP A 13 -21.92 -8.49 -6.52
CA ASP A 13 -21.08 -9.06 -5.46
C ASP A 13 -19.56 -8.90 -5.70
N GLU A 14 -19.14 -8.15 -6.73
CA GLU A 14 -17.73 -7.81 -6.92
C GLU A 14 -17.36 -6.58 -6.07
N ASP A 15 -16.69 -6.82 -4.94
CA ASP A 15 -16.20 -5.76 -4.05
C ASP A 15 -15.43 -4.69 -4.85
N PRO A 16 -15.73 -3.39 -4.64
CA PRO A 16 -15.05 -2.34 -5.37
C PRO A 16 -13.54 -2.34 -5.07
N VAL A 17 -12.72 -2.38 -6.13
CA VAL A 17 -11.26 -2.40 -5.99
C VAL A 17 -10.75 -1.11 -5.35
N CYS A 18 -10.05 -1.22 -4.23
CA CYS A 18 -9.36 -0.08 -3.61
C CYS A 18 -8.15 0.34 -4.47
N TYR A 19 -8.34 1.32 -5.34
CA TYR A 19 -7.28 1.84 -6.21
C TYR A 19 -6.07 2.38 -5.44
N LYS A 20 -6.25 2.82 -4.18
CA LYS A 20 -5.14 3.22 -3.32
C LYS A 20 -4.19 2.06 -3.06
N SER A 21 -4.69 0.90 -2.63
CA SER A 21 -3.87 -0.28 -2.34
C SER A 21 -3.12 -0.77 -3.57
N VAL A 22 -3.78 -0.79 -4.73
CA VAL A 22 -3.13 -1.14 -6.02
C VAL A 22 -1.99 -0.17 -6.37
N LEU A 23 -2.15 1.12 -6.06
CA LEU A 23 -1.12 2.12 -6.30
C LEU A 23 0.00 2.08 -5.25
N GLU A 24 -0.30 1.73 -4.00
CA GLU A 24 0.69 1.52 -2.94
C GLU A 24 1.70 0.43 -3.33
N GLU A 25 1.21 -0.72 -3.82
CA GLU A 25 2.09 -1.81 -4.29
C GLU A 25 2.98 -1.35 -5.44
N LYS A 26 2.37 -0.76 -6.49
CA LYS A 26 3.10 -0.28 -7.67
C LYS A 26 4.10 0.83 -7.35
N CYS A 27 3.75 1.74 -6.44
CA CYS A 27 4.62 2.85 -6.05
C CYS A 27 5.71 2.39 -5.08
N GLY A 28 5.45 1.39 -4.24
CA GLY A 28 6.43 0.79 -3.33
C GLY A 28 7.55 0.03 -4.06
N GLU A 29 7.26 -0.56 -5.22
CA GLU A 29 8.25 -1.26 -6.05
C GLU A 29 9.22 -0.34 -6.81
N LYS A 30 8.95 0.98 -6.85
CA LYS A 30 9.85 1.93 -7.52
C LYS A 30 11.21 1.94 -6.85
N ALA A 31 12.27 1.98 -7.66
CA ALA A 31 13.65 1.93 -7.17
C ALA A 31 13.98 2.97 -6.08
N SER A 32 13.37 4.16 -6.12
CA SER A 32 13.54 5.20 -5.08
C SER A 32 12.90 4.82 -3.75
N CYS A 33 11.70 4.21 -3.77
CA CYS A 33 10.97 3.83 -2.56
C CYS A 33 11.43 2.47 -2.04
N ARG A 34 11.89 1.58 -2.93
CA ARG A 34 12.46 0.28 -2.57
C ARG A 34 13.67 0.40 -1.64
N LYS A 35 14.58 1.33 -1.92
CA LYS A 35 15.73 1.61 -1.04
C LYS A 35 15.29 2.05 0.35
N LEU A 36 14.27 2.89 0.44
CA LEU A 36 13.73 3.35 1.72
C LEU A 36 13.02 2.22 2.47
N LYS A 37 12.36 1.31 1.74
CA LYS A 37 11.79 0.09 2.28
C LYS A 37 12.87 -0.84 2.87
N GLU A 38 13.99 -1.01 2.18
CA GLU A 38 15.13 -1.80 2.66
C GLU A 38 15.68 -1.21 3.98
N VAL A 39 15.86 0.10 4.07
CA VAL A 39 16.31 0.77 5.30
C VAL A 39 15.29 0.62 6.44
N LEU A 40 14.00 0.71 6.15
CA LEU A 40 12.93 0.46 7.11
C LEU A 40 12.94 -0.99 7.62
N GLU A 41 13.15 -1.97 6.73
CA GLU A 41 13.27 -3.38 7.09
C GLU A 41 14.49 -3.63 8.00
N GLU A 42 15.65 -3.04 7.67
CA GLU A 42 16.84 -3.10 8.52
C GLU A 42 16.63 -2.49 9.91
N CYS A 43 15.88 -1.39 10.00
CA CYS A 43 15.49 -0.82 11.29
C CYS A 43 14.57 -1.77 12.07
N ASN A 44 13.56 -2.34 11.41
CA ASN A 44 12.63 -3.28 12.05
C ASN A 44 13.34 -4.53 12.59
N ASP A 45 14.32 -5.07 11.87
CA ASP A 45 15.14 -6.20 12.33
C ASP A 45 15.99 -5.81 13.55
N ARG A 46 16.53 -4.58 13.56
CA ARG A 46 17.31 -4.06 14.68
C ARG A 46 16.47 -3.79 15.93
N VAL A 47 15.25 -3.28 15.77
CA VAL A 47 14.34 -3.00 16.88
C VAL A 47 13.74 -4.31 17.43
N SER A 48 13.34 -5.22 16.56
CA SER A 48 12.76 -6.52 16.95
C SER A 48 13.77 -7.45 17.64
N SER A 49 15.07 -7.34 17.32
CA SER A 49 16.12 -8.12 17.98
C SER A 49 16.48 -7.62 19.39
N LYS A 50 16.06 -6.41 19.78
CA LYS A 50 16.34 -5.83 21.10
C LYS A 50 15.17 -6.07 22.06
N SER A 51 15.44 -6.67 23.21
CA SER A 51 14.41 -6.93 24.24
C SER A 51 14.00 -5.69 25.03
N ASN A 52 14.87 -4.67 25.12
CA ASN A 52 14.58 -3.40 25.79
C ASN A 52 15.26 -2.26 25.02
N THR A 53 14.53 -1.63 24.11
CA THR A 53 14.99 -0.45 23.36
C THR A 53 13.91 0.62 23.33
N THR A 54 14.34 1.88 23.31
CA THR A 54 13.46 3.04 23.05
C THR A 54 13.52 3.49 21.60
N GLU A 55 14.28 2.77 20.76
CA GLU A 55 14.40 3.02 19.34
C GLU A 55 13.08 2.71 18.61
N THR A 56 12.70 3.57 17.67
CA THR A 56 11.50 3.41 16.84
C THR A 56 11.84 3.68 15.39
N CYS A 57 11.25 2.93 14.45
CA CYS A 57 11.49 3.09 13.01
C CYS A 57 10.55 4.11 12.34
N VAL A 58 10.11 5.13 13.08
CA VAL A 58 9.11 6.10 12.61
C VAL A 58 9.69 7.03 11.54
N GLU A 59 10.97 7.35 11.63
CA GLU A 59 11.67 8.17 10.64
C GLU A 59 11.72 7.45 9.29
N GLU A 60 12.23 6.21 9.27
CA GLU A 60 12.32 5.38 8.07
C GLU A 60 10.94 5.08 7.47
N LEU A 61 9.94 4.85 8.33
CA LEU A 61 8.56 4.67 7.92
C LEU A 61 8.02 5.93 7.24
N SER A 62 8.27 7.10 7.82
CA SER A 62 7.82 8.39 7.26
C SER A 62 8.47 8.66 5.90
N ASP A 63 9.77 8.39 5.76
CA ASP A 63 10.48 8.54 4.50
C ASP A 63 9.91 7.64 3.40
N PHE A 64 9.65 6.36 3.74
CA PHE A 64 9.02 5.42 2.81
C PHE A 64 7.61 5.87 2.40
N ILE A 65 6.77 6.25 3.37
CA ILE A 65 5.41 6.73 3.12
C ILE A 65 5.42 7.96 2.23
N VAL A 66 6.25 8.96 2.53
CA VAL A 66 6.34 10.19 1.73
C VAL A 66 6.77 9.88 0.29
N CYS A 67 7.65 8.89 0.08
CA CYS A 67 8.03 8.45 -1.27
C CYS A 67 6.85 7.85 -2.04
N VAL A 68 6.12 6.94 -1.38
CA VAL A 68 4.96 6.25 -1.95
C VAL A 68 3.82 7.24 -2.23
N ASP A 69 3.50 8.12 -1.29
CA ASP A 69 2.43 9.11 -1.41
C ASP A 69 2.69 10.12 -2.53
N LYS A 70 3.94 10.58 -2.71
CA LYS A 70 4.32 11.44 -3.86
C LYS A 70 4.04 10.76 -5.20
N CYS A 71 4.08 9.44 -5.26
CA CYS A 71 3.75 8.65 -6.44
C CYS A 71 2.24 8.44 -6.59
N ILE A 72 1.54 8.12 -5.49
CA ILE A 72 0.09 7.87 -5.46
C ILE A 72 -0.69 9.14 -5.80
N ALA A 73 -0.31 10.29 -5.23
CA ALA A 73 -1.00 11.57 -5.40
C ALA A 73 -1.16 11.98 -6.88
N LYS A 74 -0.27 11.52 -7.76
CA LYS A 74 -0.32 11.78 -9.21
C LYS A 74 -1.40 10.97 -9.94
N ASN A 75 -1.82 9.84 -9.37
CA ASN A 75 -2.62 8.83 -10.07
C ASN A 75 -3.96 8.53 -9.38
N LEU A 76 -4.04 8.63 -8.05
CA LEU A 76 -5.19 8.17 -7.28
C LEU A 76 -6.48 8.91 -7.66
N PHE A 77 -6.45 10.23 -7.68
CA PHE A 77 -7.63 11.04 -8.00
C PHE A 77 -8.13 10.88 -9.45
N GLN A 78 -7.33 10.32 -10.35
CA GLN A 78 -7.78 9.98 -11.70
C GLN A 78 -8.58 8.68 -11.76
N LYS A 79 -8.52 7.86 -10.69
CA LYS A 79 -9.20 6.57 -10.57
C LYS A 79 -10.46 6.64 -9.71
N LEU A 80 -10.60 7.70 -8.91
CA LEU A 80 -11.79 7.96 -8.12
C LEU A 80 -12.82 8.69 -9.00
N LYS A 81 -14.08 8.25 -8.95
CA LYS A 81 -15.23 8.91 -9.59
C LYS A 81 -15.90 9.86 -8.62
#